data_AF-A0A382X687-F1
#
_entry.id   AF-A0A382X687-F1
#
_cell.length_a   1.000
_cell.length_b   1.000
_cell.length_c   1.000
_cell.angle_alpha   90.00
_cell.angle_beta   90.00
_cell.angle_gamma   90.00
#
_symmetry.space_group_name_H-M   'P 1'
#
loop_
_entity.id
_entity.type
_entity.pdbx_description
1 polymer ?
#
loop_
_entity_poly.entity_id
_entity_poly.type
_entity_poly.pdbx_seq_one_letter_code
_entity_poly.pdbx_strand_id
1 'polypeptide(L)'
;MSAVFLSLVLFYFFVDLPAEQKEKIEKERAEKIFPFETEKVLEFSLAGNGDLIALKRNAPHSWELTRPLLAPGDSVEAEAFLSEIENLKKTRVV
;
A
#
# COMPACT_ATOMS: atom_id res chain seq x y z
N MET A 1 31.81 -27.19 23.80
CA MET A 1 31.69 -26.74 22.40
C MET A 1 30.25 -26.41 22.01
N SER A 2 29.25 -27.18 22.47
CA SER A 2 27.82 -26.99 22.17
C SER A 2 27.21 -25.66 22.66
N ALA A 3 27.67 -25.10 23.78
CA ALA A 3 27.15 -23.83 24.31
C ALA A 3 27.45 -22.61 23.40
N VAL A 4 28.59 -22.62 22.71
CA VAL A 4 28.99 -21.53 21.79
C VAL A 4 28.13 -21.56 20.52
N PHE A 5 27.84 -22.75 20.01
CA PHE A 5 26.94 -22.93 18.87
C PHE A 5 25.49 -22.53 19.21
N LEU A 6 25.01 -22.88 20.40
CA LEU A 6 23.68 -22.47 20.87
C LEU A 6 23.57 -20.94 21.01
N SER A 7 24.62 -20.30 21.53
CA SER A 7 24.68 -18.83 21.65
C SER A 7 24.69 -18.14 20.28
N LEU A 8 25.40 -18.70 19.30
CA LEU A 8 25.44 -18.16 17.94
C LEU A 8 24.09 -18.30 17.21
N VAL A 9 23.41 -19.44 17.35
CA VAL A 9 22.09 -19.66 16.76
C VAL A 9 21.04 -18.72 17.35
N LEU A 10 21.03 -18.56 18.69
CA LEU A 10 20.14 -17.62 19.36
C LEU A 10 20.40 -16.17 18.93
N PHE A 11 21.67 -15.78 18.80
CA PHE A 11 22.04 -14.44 18.34
C PHE A 11 21.56 -14.19 16.90
N TYR A 12 21.78 -15.14 15.99
CA TYR A 12 21.33 -15.05 14.60
C TYR A 12 19.80 -14.91 14.49
N PHE A 13 19.06 -15.66 15.33
CA PHE A 13 17.61 -15.63 15.33
C PHE A 13 17.03 -14.32 15.92
N PHE A 14 17.70 -13.75 16.93
CA PHE A 14 17.21 -12.58 17.65
C PHE A 14 17.66 -11.24 17.03
N VAL A 15 18.76 -11.22 16.27
CA VAL A 15 19.36 -10.00 15.72
C VAL A 15 19.26 -9.95 14.20
N ASP A 16 19.75 -10.97 13.48
CA ASP A 16 19.82 -10.92 12.01
C ASP A 16 18.45 -11.09 11.35
N LEU A 17 17.62 -12.03 11.82
CA LEU A 17 16.27 -12.24 11.28
C LEU A 17 15.37 -10.99 11.32
N PRO A 18 15.27 -10.24 12.44
CA PRO A 18 14.46 -9.04 12.49
C PRO A 18 15.12 -7.82 11.82
N ALA A 19 16.46 -7.77 11.70
CA ALA A 19 17.15 -6.68 11.02
C ALA A 19 16.98 -6.76 9.49
N GLU A 20 17.10 -7.96 8.92
CA GLU A 20 16.98 -8.17 7.47
C GLU A 20 15.54 -7.93 6.98
N GLN A 21 14.54 -8.26 7.81
CA GLN A 21 13.14 -7.94 7.52
C GLN A 21 12.87 -6.43 7.58
N LYS A 22 13.44 -5.72 8.56
CA LYS A 22 13.30 -4.27 8.67
C LYS A 22 13.93 -3.55 7.49
N GLU A 23 15.11 -3.96 7.04
CA GLU A 23 15.74 -3.39 5.85
C GLU A 23 14.93 -3.62 4.57
N LYS A 24 14.31 -4.80 4.41
CA LYS A 24 13.44 -5.07 3.25
C LYS A 24 12.19 -4.19 3.27
N ILE A 25 11.54 -4.07 4.43
CA ILE A 25 10.36 -3.20 4.61
C ILE A 25 10.74 -1.74 4.38
N GLU A 26 11.89 -1.26 4.85
CA GLU A 26 12.35 0.10 4.61
C GLU A 26 12.71 0.35 3.13
N LYS A 27 13.34 -0.61 2.45
CA LYS A 27 13.61 -0.52 1.00
C LYS A 27 12.31 -0.50 0.19
N GLU A 28 11.36 -1.37 0.49
CA GLU A 28 10.03 -1.34 -0.15
C GLU A 28 9.30 -0.01 0.12
N ARG A 29 9.41 0.53 1.33
CA ARG A 29 8.81 1.82 1.70
C ARG A 29 9.52 3.01 1.04
N ALA A 30 10.82 2.91 0.77
CA ALA A 30 11.62 3.94 0.11
C ALA A 30 11.50 3.90 -1.42
N GLU A 31 11.18 2.76 -2.02
CA GLU A 31 10.88 2.63 -3.45
C GLU A 31 9.48 3.12 -3.82
N LYS A 32 8.53 3.06 -2.88
CA LYS A 32 7.17 3.61 -3.06
C LYS A 32 7.22 5.14 -3.03
N ILE A 33 6.66 5.79 -4.05
CA ILE A 33 6.61 7.28 -4.14
C ILE A 33 5.70 7.87 -3.05
N PHE A 34 4.70 7.12 -2.59
CA PHE A 34 3.75 7.53 -1.56
C PHE A 34 3.49 6.37 -0.59
N PRO A 35 3.77 6.52 0.72
CA PRO A 35 3.37 5.54 1.72
C PRO A 35 1.88 5.74 2.03
N PHE A 36 1.00 5.19 1.20
CA PHE A 36 -0.42 5.12 1.50
C PHE A 36 -0.88 3.66 1.54
N GLU A 37 -1.83 3.38 2.42
CA GLU A 37 -2.44 2.06 2.55
C GLU A 37 -3.83 2.14 1.93
N THR A 38 -4.11 1.27 0.95
CA THR A 38 -5.40 1.20 0.25
C THR A 38 -6.58 1.01 1.22
N GLU A 39 -6.35 0.37 2.37
CA GLU A 39 -7.35 0.18 3.43
C GLU A 39 -7.75 1.48 4.14
N LYS A 40 -6.82 2.44 4.24
CA LYS A 40 -7.03 3.73 4.93
C LYS A 40 -7.63 4.82 4.04
N VAL A 41 -7.87 4.52 2.76
CA VAL A 41 -8.47 5.48 1.82
C VAL A 41 -9.97 5.60 2.09
N LEU A 42 -10.40 6.80 2.51
CA LEU A 42 -11.80 7.13 2.77
C LEU A 42 -12.53 7.65 1.53
N GLU A 43 -11.83 8.43 0.72
CA GLU A 43 -12.35 9.01 -0.52
C GLU A 43 -11.21 9.27 -1.49
N PHE A 44 -11.51 9.22 -2.79
CA PHE A 44 -10.60 9.69 -3.82
C PHE A 44 -11.39 10.37 -4.93
N SER A 45 -10.73 11.30 -5.62
CA SER A 45 -11.32 12.00 -6.75
C SER A 45 -10.36 12.02 -7.93
N LEU A 46 -10.90 11.83 -9.11
CA LEU A 46 -10.22 11.88 -10.38
C LEU A 46 -10.77 13.06 -11.17
N ALA A 47 -9.89 13.97 -11.55
CA ALA A 47 -10.23 15.10 -12.42
C ALA A 47 -9.61 14.85 -13.80
N GLY A 48 -10.43 14.84 -14.85
CA GLY A 48 -9.97 14.64 -16.23
C GLY A 48 -10.88 15.36 -17.21
N ASN A 49 -10.30 16.12 -18.16
CA ASN A 49 -11.03 16.84 -19.21
C ASN A 49 -12.21 17.74 -18.73
N GLY A 50 -12.16 18.22 -17.49
CA GLY A 50 -13.19 19.08 -16.89
C GLY A 50 -14.24 18.34 -16.04
N ASP A 51 -14.27 17.01 -16.11
CA ASP A 51 -15.16 16.19 -15.30
C ASP A 51 -14.46 15.73 -14.01
N LEU A 52 -15.20 15.82 -12.90
CA LEU A 52 -14.75 15.38 -11.59
C LEU A 52 -15.54 14.15 -11.17
N ILE A 53 -14.83 13.03 -11.10
CA ILE A 53 -15.35 11.76 -10.60
C ILE A 53 -14.88 11.64 -9.15
N ALA A 54 -15.79 11.47 -8.20
CA ALA A 54 -15.43 11.34 -6.80
C ALA A 54 -16.11 10.11 -6.20
N LEU A 55 -15.32 9.24 -5.56
CA LEU A 55 -15.81 8.04 -4.88
C LEU A 55 -15.48 8.13 -3.39
N LYS A 56 -16.40 7.66 -2.56
CA LYS A 56 -16.27 7.58 -1.11
C LYS A 56 -16.53 6.16 -0.64
N ARG A 57 -15.70 5.68 0.29
CA ARG A 57 -15.87 4.37 0.93
C ARG A 57 -16.90 4.51 2.05
N ASN A 58 -18.04 3.85 1.92
CA ASN A 58 -19.11 3.87 2.93
C ASN A 58 -18.98 2.71 3.93
N ALA A 59 -18.47 1.57 3.47
CA ALA A 59 -18.18 0.38 4.28
C ALA A 59 -16.95 -0.38 3.72
N PRO A 60 -16.39 -1.36 4.45
CA PRO A 60 -15.34 -2.23 3.90
C PRO A 60 -15.82 -2.85 2.58
N HIS A 61 -15.03 -2.70 1.52
CA HIS A 61 -15.38 -3.17 0.16
C HIS A 61 -16.64 -2.56 -0.45
N SER A 62 -17.09 -1.40 0.04
CA SER A 62 -18.25 -0.68 -0.48
C SER A 62 -17.87 0.74 -0.83
N TRP A 63 -17.89 1.01 -2.14
CA TRP A 63 -17.63 2.32 -2.71
C TRP A 63 -18.92 2.93 -3.25
N GLU A 64 -19.08 4.23 -3.02
CA GLU A 64 -20.16 5.03 -3.56
C GLU A 64 -19.58 6.14 -4.42
N LEU A 65 -20.10 6.26 -5.64
CA LEU A 65 -19.90 7.43 -6.48
C LEU A 65 -20.65 8.60 -5.86
N THR A 66 -19.93 9.66 -5.52
CA THR A 66 -20.49 10.91 -4.99
C THR A 66 -20.58 11.99 -6.05
N ARG A 67 -19.76 11.90 -7.12
CA ARG A 67 -19.82 12.78 -8.30
C ARG A 67 -19.53 12.00 -9.59
N PRO A 68 -20.21 12.32 -10.71
CA PRO A 68 -21.13 13.45 -10.89
C PRO A 68 -22.54 13.23 -10.30
N LEU A 69 -22.92 12.00 -9.99
CA LEU A 69 -24.21 11.65 -9.38
C LEU A 69 -24.00 10.64 -8.26
N LEU A 70 -24.96 10.56 -7.34
CA LEU A 70 -24.91 9.65 -6.20
C LEU A 70 -25.36 8.24 -6.63
N ALA A 71 -24.43 7.30 -6.71
CA ALA A 71 -24.71 5.93 -7.16
C ALA A 71 -23.78 4.91 -6.48
N PRO A 72 -24.17 3.62 -6.43
CA PRO A 72 -23.25 2.55 -6.07
C PRO A 72 -22.04 2.58 -7.02
N GLY A 73 -20.84 2.65 -6.45
CA GLY A 73 -19.59 2.54 -7.19
C GLY A 73 -19.21 1.08 -7.39
N ASP A 74 -18.38 0.82 -8.40
CA ASP A 74 -17.77 -0.50 -8.57
C ASP A 74 -16.61 -0.64 -7.58
N SER A 75 -16.83 -1.46 -6.54
CA SER A 75 -15.80 -1.68 -5.52
C SER A 75 -14.58 -2.42 -6.03
N VAL A 76 -14.74 -3.30 -7.02
CA VAL A 76 -13.63 -4.10 -7.57
C VAL A 76 -12.69 -3.18 -8.33
N GLU A 77 -13.24 -2.32 -9.19
CA GLU A 77 -12.46 -1.35 -9.96
C GLU A 77 -11.82 -0.28 -9.07
N ALA A 78 -12.54 0.20 -8.05
CA ALA A 78 -11.99 1.19 -7.10
C ALA A 78 -10.80 0.62 -6.31
N GLU A 79 -10.88 -0.64 -5.87
CA GLU A 79 -9.77 -1.30 -5.16
C GLU A 79 -8.60 -1.64 -6.09
N ALA A 80 -8.88 -2.07 -7.32
CA ALA A 80 -7.85 -2.31 -8.33
C ALA A 80 -7.06 -1.02 -8.63
N PHE A 81 -7.77 0.11 -8.83
CA PHE A 81 -7.16 1.41 -9.06
C PHE A 81 -6.27 1.87 -7.90
N LEU A 82 -6.76 1.74 -6.66
CA LEU A 82 -5.95 2.10 -5.49
C LEU A 82 -4.72 1.18 -5.33
N SER A 83 -4.87 -0.11 -5.62
CA SER A 83 -3.76 -1.06 -5.64
C SER A 83 -2.70 -0.69 -6.68
N GLU A 84 -3.11 -0.25 -7.87
CA GLU A 84 -2.18 0.25 -8.88
C GLU A 84 -1.41 1.48 -8.40
N ILE A 85 -2.11 2.46 -7.79
CA ILE A 85 -1.46 3.64 -7.21
C ILE A 85 -0.48 3.24 -6.10
N GLU A 86 -0.83 2.28 -5.26
CA GLU A 86 0.01 1.79 -4.17
C GLU A 86 1.29 1.14 -4.69
N ASN A 87 1.17 0.48 -5.84
CA ASN A 87 2.27 -0.20 -6.51
C ASN A 87 3.02 0.71 -7.51
N LEU A 88 2.69 2.01 -7.59
CA LEU A 88 3.43 2.94 -8.45
C LEU A 88 4.89 3.05 -8.00
N LYS A 89 5.77 2.47 -8.80
CA LYS A 89 7.22 2.55 -8.64
C LYS A 89 7.76 3.73 -9.43
N LYS A 90 8.73 4.44 -8.83
CA LYS A 90 9.43 5.54 -9.49
C LYS A 90 10.34 5.02 -10.60
N THR A 91 9.82 4.88 -11.81
CA THR A 91 10.68 4.63 -12.97
C THR A 91 11.34 5.94 -13.40
N ARG A 92 12.64 6.09 -13.11
CA ARG A 92 13.46 7.17 -13.70
C ARG A 92 13.75 6.82 -15.15
N VAL A 93 13.13 7.50 -16.10
CA VAL A 93 13.55 7.48 -17.50
C VAL A 93 14.81 8.34 -17.62
N VAL A 94 15.89 7.76 -18.16
CA VAL A 94 17.22 8.39 -18.35
C VAL A 94 17.40 8.78 -19.80
#